data_AF-A0A0W1AD34-F1
#
_entry.id   AF-A0A0W1AD34-F1
#
_cell.length_a   1.000
_cell.length_b   1.000
_cell.length_c   1.000
_cell.angle_alpha   90.00
_cell.angle_beta   90.00
_cell.angle_gamma   90.00
#
_symmetry.space_group_name_H-M   'P 1'
#
loop_
_entity.id
_entity.type
_entity.pdbx_description
1 polymer ?
#
loop_
_entity_poly.entity_id
_entity_poly.type
_entity_poly.pdbx_seq_one_letter_code
_entity_poly.pdbx_strand_id
1 'polypeptide(L)'
;MFSYYKKGWKGELRFGEVLFGEADVYLIEGGAAYIGFYILLTILIFMGNPLSLNNVMVLPFLLYGIAFYVWLLKAFWGSANQCKSKLGAILIRVFTVFLPILSLVLFVLLLVYYIVQGIIQALS
;
A
#
# COMPACT_ATOMS: atom_id res chain seq x y z
N MET A 1 6.49 -18.76 8.94
CA MET A 1 6.01 -17.38 9.05
C MET A 1 7.08 -16.45 8.51
N PHE A 2 6.75 -15.52 7.62
CA PHE A 2 7.62 -14.63 6.81
C PHE A 2 7.99 -15.12 5.41
N SER A 3 7.56 -16.31 4.99
CA SER A 3 7.89 -16.79 3.64
C SER A 3 7.19 -15.94 2.58
N TYR A 4 5.98 -15.48 2.84
CA TYR A 4 5.22 -14.62 1.93
C TYR A 4 5.93 -13.30 1.70
N TYR A 5 6.25 -12.59 2.80
CA TYR A 5 6.96 -11.32 2.73
C TYR A 5 8.33 -11.45 2.09
N LYS A 6 9.08 -12.50 2.44
CA LYS A 6 10.40 -12.76 1.87
C LYS A 6 10.32 -12.99 0.35
N LYS A 7 9.36 -13.79 -0.10
CA LYS A 7 9.15 -14.07 -1.54
C LYS A 7 8.67 -12.83 -2.29
N GLY A 8 7.77 -12.04 -1.71
CA GLY A 8 7.32 -10.79 -2.32
C GLY A 8 8.45 -9.77 -2.48
N TRP A 9 9.34 -9.65 -1.50
CA TRP A 9 10.51 -8.76 -1.60
C TRP A 9 11.50 -9.18 -2.68
N LYS A 10 11.56 -10.50 -2.95
CA LYS A 10 12.37 -11.09 -4.02
C LYS A 10 11.65 -11.12 -5.38
N GLY A 11 10.36 -10.76 -5.43
CA GLY A 11 9.57 -10.83 -6.65
C GLY A 11 9.28 -12.27 -7.12
N GLU A 12 9.25 -13.23 -6.20
CA GLU A 12 9.06 -14.66 -6.48
C GLU A 12 7.57 -15.09 -6.43
N LEU A 13 6.66 -14.17 -6.11
CA LEU A 13 5.22 -14.45 -6.02
C LEU A 13 4.55 -14.30 -7.40
N ARG A 14 3.57 -15.17 -7.68
CA ARG A 14 2.65 -15.03 -8.81
C ARG A 14 1.59 -13.97 -8.50
N PHE A 15 0.97 -13.41 -9.54
CA PHE A 15 -0.01 -12.33 -9.38
C PHE A 15 -1.18 -12.69 -8.44
N GLY A 16 -1.75 -13.89 -8.59
CA GLY A 16 -2.80 -14.39 -7.70
C GLY A 16 -2.32 -14.63 -6.26
N GLU A 17 -1.05 -14.96 -6.08
CA GLU A 17 -0.45 -15.09 -4.74
C GLU A 17 -0.27 -13.72 -4.07
N VAL A 18 0.05 -12.66 -4.83
CA VAL A 18 0.17 -11.29 -4.32
C VAL A 18 -1.18 -10.71 -3.88
N LEU A 19 -2.25 -10.97 -4.64
CA LEU A 19 -3.57 -10.37 -4.39
C LEU A 19 -4.47 -11.22 -3.49
N PHE A 20 -4.49 -12.53 -3.72
CA PHE A 20 -5.47 -13.43 -3.12
C PHE A 20 -4.83 -14.42 -2.16
N GLY A 21 -3.50 -14.42 -2.04
CA GLY A 21 -2.80 -15.40 -1.22
C GLY A 21 -3.18 -16.82 -1.61
N GLU A 22 -3.26 -17.12 -2.93
CA GLU A 22 -3.70 -18.41 -3.52
C GLU A 22 -2.99 -19.69 -2.99
N ALA A 23 -2.01 -19.56 -2.10
CA ALA A 23 -1.50 -20.66 -1.30
C ALA A 23 -1.97 -20.53 0.15
N ASP A 24 -2.50 -21.62 0.73
CA ASP A 24 -3.03 -21.64 2.11
C ASP A 24 -2.10 -21.00 3.16
N VAL A 25 -0.79 -21.11 2.95
CA VAL A 25 0.25 -20.55 3.84
C VAL A 25 0.38 -19.02 3.69
N TYR A 26 0.03 -18.44 2.54
CA TYR A 26 0.15 -17.01 2.26
C TYR A 26 -1.10 -16.22 2.61
N LEU A 27 -2.27 -16.85 2.60
CA LEU A 27 -3.52 -16.21 3.02
C LEU A 27 -3.43 -15.67 4.45
N ILE A 28 -2.86 -16.47 5.36
CA ILE A 28 -2.67 -16.09 6.77
C ILE A 28 -1.62 -14.98 6.90
N GLU A 29 -0.48 -15.09 6.20
CA GLU A 29 0.60 -14.10 6.28
C GLU A 29 0.20 -12.74 5.66
N GLY A 30 -0.50 -12.76 4.53
CA GLY A 30 -1.04 -11.56 3.87
C GLY A 30 -2.22 -10.95 4.61
N GLY A 31 -3.12 -11.78 5.14
CA GLY A 31 -4.22 -11.35 6.00
C GLY A 31 -3.71 -10.67 7.27
N ALA A 32 -2.65 -11.20 7.89
CA ALA A 32 -2.01 -10.57 9.04
C ALA A 32 -1.43 -9.18 8.71
N ALA A 33 -0.90 -8.97 7.51
CA ALA A 33 -0.44 -7.64 7.06
C ALA A 33 -1.59 -6.63 7.05
N TYR A 34 -2.71 -7.07 6.49
CA TYR A 34 -3.88 -6.23 6.30
C TYR A 34 -4.54 -5.91 7.65
N ILE A 35 -4.66 -6.91 8.52
CA ILE A 35 -5.15 -6.75 9.90
C ILE A 35 -4.23 -5.81 10.69
N GLY A 36 -2.91 -5.98 10.59
CA GLY A 36 -1.94 -5.10 11.26
C GLY A 36 -2.07 -3.63 10.84
N PHE A 37 -2.24 -3.38 9.53
CA PHE A 37 -2.50 -2.04 9.01
C PHE A 37 -3.78 -1.43 9.58
N TYR A 38 -4.89 -2.18 9.58
CA TYR A 38 -6.16 -1.69 10.09
C TYR A 38 -6.13 -1.45 11.61
N ILE A 39 -5.46 -2.31 12.38
CA ILE A 39 -5.29 -2.09 13.82
C ILE A 39 -4.56 -0.76 14.07
N LEU A 40 -3.46 -0.50 13.35
CA LEU A 40 -2.72 0.76 13.47
C LEU A 40 -3.58 1.97 13.04
N LEU A 41 -4.32 1.84 11.94
CA LEU A 41 -5.25 2.88 11.47
C LEU A 41 -6.36 3.17 12.48
N THR A 42 -6.96 2.13 13.06
CA THR A 42 -7.99 2.25 14.09
C THR A 42 -7.46 2.96 15.32
N ILE A 43 -6.29 2.56 15.83
CA ILE A 43 -5.65 3.24 16.97
C ILE A 43 -5.42 4.72 16.65
N LEU A 44 -4.92 5.04 15.45
CA LEU A 44 -4.70 6.42 15.02
C LEU A 44 -5.99 7.25 15.03
N ILE A 45 -7.07 6.73 14.47
CA ILE A 45 -8.38 7.41 14.41
C ILE A 45 -8.91 7.72 15.82
N PHE A 46 -8.78 6.78 16.76
CA PHE A 46 -9.31 6.94 18.12
C PHE A 46 -8.46 7.86 19.03
N MET A 47 -7.26 8.25 18.61
CA MET A 47 -6.39 9.15 19.40
C MET A 47 -6.70 10.64 19.21
N GLY A 48 -7.81 11.00 18.53
CA GLY A 48 -8.32 12.37 18.42
C GLY A 48 -7.52 13.30 17.50
N ASN A 49 -6.23 13.03 17.28
CA ASN A 49 -5.34 13.71 16.31
C ASN A 49 -4.57 12.68 15.46
N PRO A 50 -5.25 11.96 14.55
CA PRO A 50 -4.71 10.82 13.82
C PRO A 50 -3.51 11.13 12.90
N LEU A 51 -3.27 12.38 12.52
CA LEU A 51 -2.18 12.75 11.62
C LEU A 51 -1.20 13.76 12.23
N SER A 52 -1.29 14.01 13.54
CA SER A 52 -0.34 14.87 14.22
C SER A 52 1.02 14.16 14.34
N LEU A 53 2.11 14.81 13.93
CA LEU A 53 3.46 14.28 14.11
C LEU A 53 3.84 14.11 15.60
N ASN A 54 3.08 14.70 16.52
CA ASN A 54 3.23 14.50 17.96
C ASN A 54 2.62 13.17 18.44
N ASN A 55 1.86 12.48 17.59
CA ASN A 55 1.32 11.16 17.89
C ASN A 55 2.38 10.09 17.56
N VAL A 56 2.86 9.42 18.61
CA VAL A 56 3.90 8.37 18.52
C VAL A 56 3.52 7.22 17.58
N MET A 57 2.23 7.00 17.32
CA MET A 57 1.73 5.93 16.43
C MET A 57 1.71 6.32 14.95
N VAL A 58 1.79 7.62 14.62
CA VAL A 58 1.82 8.10 13.22
C VAL A 58 3.07 7.62 12.51
N LEU A 59 4.24 7.72 13.16
CA LEU A 59 5.50 7.32 12.55
C LEU A 59 5.56 5.81 12.24
N PRO A 60 5.25 4.88 13.18
CA PRO A 60 5.12 3.46 12.89
C PRO A 60 4.14 3.14 11.77
N PHE A 61 2.99 3.81 11.71
CA PHE A 61 2.00 3.62 10.65
C PHE A 61 2.51 4.08 9.28
N LEU A 62 3.15 5.25 9.21
CA LEU A 62 3.77 5.74 7.98
C LEU A 62 4.89 4.81 7.50
N LEU A 63 5.76 4.37 8.41
CA LEU A 63 6.83 3.42 8.10
C LEU A 63 6.27 2.08 7.63
N TYR A 64 5.23 1.58 8.28
CA TYR A 64 4.53 0.37 7.87
C TYR A 64 3.93 0.53 6.47
N GLY A 65 3.21 1.63 6.23
CA GLY A 65 2.61 1.95 4.94
C GLY A 65 3.65 2.04 3.82
N ILE A 66 4.76 2.75 4.06
CA ILE A 66 5.86 2.87 3.08
C ILE A 66 6.49 1.50 2.81
N ALA A 67 6.83 0.73 3.86
CA ALA A 67 7.46 -0.58 3.70
C ALA A 67 6.54 -1.56 2.96
N PHE A 68 5.25 -1.59 3.32
CA PHE A 68 4.24 -2.40 2.66
C PHE A 68 4.05 -1.98 1.20
N TYR A 69 4.04 -0.67 0.93
CA TYR A 69 3.90 -0.15 -0.43
C TYR A 69 5.09 -0.52 -1.33
N VAL A 70 6.32 -0.35 -0.83
CA VAL A 70 7.54 -0.78 -1.55
C VAL A 70 7.53 -2.28 -1.78
N TRP A 71 7.10 -3.04 -0.78
CA TRP A 71 6.97 -4.49 -0.88
C TRP A 71 5.99 -4.87 -2.00
N LEU A 72 4.84 -4.20 -2.05
CA LEU A 72 3.78 -4.44 -3.03
C LEU A 72 4.25 -4.13 -4.46
N LEU A 73 4.96 -3.02 -4.68
CA LEU A 73 5.57 -2.69 -5.97
C LEU A 73 6.57 -3.76 -6.41
N LYS A 74 7.46 -4.21 -5.52
CA LYS A 74 8.42 -5.28 -5.83
C LYS A 74 7.74 -6.61 -6.14
N ALA A 75 6.73 -6.97 -5.36
CA ALA A 75 5.99 -8.21 -5.53
C ALA A 75 5.25 -8.23 -6.88
N PHE A 76 4.54 -7.15 -7.23
CA PHE A 76 3.86 -7.06 -8.53
C PHE A 76 4.84 -7.03 -9.70
N TRP A 77 5.94 -6.28 -9.60
CA TRP A 77 6.96 -6.23 -10.64
C TRP A 77 7.58 -7.60 -10.90
N GLY A 78 7.91 -8.32 -9.83
CA GLY A 78 8.39 -9.71 -9.91
C GLY A 78 7.36 -10.66 -10.48
N SER A 79 6.09 -10.52 -10.10
CA SER A 79 5.01 -11.37 -10.60
C SER A 79 4.79 -11.27 -12.11
N ALA A 80 5.12 -10.12 -12.72
CA ALA A 80 5.10 -9.97 -14.16
C ALA A 80 6.10 -10.90 -14.85
N ASN A 81 7.25 -11.18 -14.21
CA ASN A 81 8.27 -12.10 -14.73
C ASN A 81 7.87 -13.57 -14.55
N GLN A 82 6.97 -13.87 -13.60
CA GLN A 82 6.40 -15.20 -13.39
C GLN A 82 5.16 -15.45 -14.28
N CYS A 83 4.70 -14.44 -15.02
CA CYS A 83 3.52 -14.55 -15.87
C CYS A 83 3.88 -15.23 -17.21
N LYS A 84 3.23 -16.35 -17.52
CA LYS A 84 3.43 -17.07 -18.78
C LYS A 84 2.91 -16.31 -20.00
N SER A 85 1.91 -15.45 -19.81
CA SER A 85 1.32 -14.64 -20.88
C SER A 85 2.06 -13.32 -21.04
N LYS A 86 2.56 -13.02 -22.25
CA LYS A 86 3.21 -11.75 -22.57
C LYS A 86 2.27 -10.55 -22.34
N LEU A 87 1.01 -10.68 -22.74
CA LEU A 87 -0.02 -9.66 -22.51
C LEU A 87 -0.28 -9.47 -21.01
N GLY A 88 -0.39 -10.57 -20.25
CA GLY A 88 -0.56 -10.52 -18.80
C GLY A 88 0.61 -9.83 -18.09
N ALA A 89 1.85 -10.16 -18.46
CA ALA A 89 3.05 -9.53 -17.90
C ALA A 89 3.08 -8.01 -18.15
N ILE A 90 2.70 -7.57 -19.36
CA ILE A 90 2.61 -6.15 -19.70
C ILE A 90 1.54 -5.47 -18.85
N LEU A 91 0.33 -6.05 -18.76
CA LEU A 91 -0.76 -5.50 -17.95
C LEU A 91 -0.37 -5.35 -16.48
N ILE A 92 0.30 -6.35 -15.90
CA ILE A 92 0.80 -6.29 -14.51
C ILE A 92 1.79 -5.14 -14.36
N ARG A 93 2.75 -4.97 -15.28
CA ARG A 93 3.73 -3.88 -15.22
C ARG A 93 3.08 -2.50 -15.36
N VAL A 94 2.15 -2.37 -16.32
CA VAL A 94 1.37 -1.14 -16.50
C VAL A 94 0.61 -0.81 -15.23
N PHE A 95 -0.11 -1.77 -14.65
CA PHE A 95 -0.83 -1.60 -13.39
C PHE A 95 0.11 -1.18 -12.24
N THR A 96 1.27 -1.84 -12.11
CA THR A 96 2.27 -1.55 -11.07
C THR A 96 2.81 -0.13 -11.15
N VAL A 97 2.95 0.43 -12.35
CA VAL A 97 3.40 1.81 -12.57
C VAL A 97 2.25 2.81 -12.49
N PHE A 98 1.07 2.43 -12.95
CA PHE A 98 -0.10 3.30 -12.96
C PHE A 98 -0.60 3.58 -11.53
N LEU A 99 -0.57 2.59 -10.64
CA LEU A 99 -1.01 2.74 -9.25
C LEU A 99 -0.27 3.87 -8.48
N PRO A 100 1.07 3.98 -8.49
CA PRO A 100 1.79 5.10 -7.87
C PRO A 100 1.46 6.44 -8.51
N ILE A 101 1.36 6.49 -9.85
CA ILE A 101 1.01 7.73 -10.56
C ILE A 101 -0.37 8.21 -10.13
N LEU A 102 -1.37 7.32 -10.14
CA LEU A 102 -2.72 7.64 -9.70
C LEU A 102 -2.75 8.09 -8.24
N SER A 103 -2.02 7.40 -7.36
CA SER A 103 -1.92 7.76 -5.93
C SER A 103 -1.32 9.15 -5.73
N LEU A 104 -0.28 9.50 -6.49
CA LEU A 104 0.35 10.82 -6.45
C LEU A 104 -0.58 11.92 -6.97
N VAL A 105 -1.28 11.66 -8.08
CA VAL A 105 -2.28 12.60 -8.61
C VAL A 105 -3.39 12.85 -7.58
N LEU A 106 -3.94 11.79 -6.98
CA LEU A 106 -4.97 11.92 -5.94
C LEU A 106 -4.45 12.67 -4.72
N PHE A 107 -3.21 12.43 -4.30
CA PHE A 107 -2.59 13.18 -3.21
C PHE A 107 -2.50 14.68 -3.52
N VAL A 108 -2.05 15.05 -4.72
CA VAL A 108 -1.97 16.46 -5.15
C VAL A 108 -3.36 17.09 -5.18
N LEU A 109 -4.37 16.39 -5.72
CA LEU A 109 -5.76 16.90 -5.76
C LEU A 109 -6.32 17.13 -4.36
N LEU A 110 -6.10 16.20 -3.43
CA LEU A 110 -6.50 16.36 -2.02
C LEU A 110 -5.80 17.56 -1.38
N LEU A 111 -4.50 17.70 -1.60
CA LEU A 111 -3.72 18.82 -1.06
C LEU A 111 -4.24 20.17 -1.58
N VAL A 112 -4.51 20.27 -2.89
CA VAL A 112 -5.14 21.48 -3.48
C VAL A 112 -6.51 21.74 -2.86
N TYR A 113 -7.35 20.70 -2.73
CA TYR A 113 -8.68 20.83 -2.12
C TYR A 113 -8.60 21.39 -0.70
N TYR A 114 -7.74 20.83 0.16
CA TYR A 114 -7.60 21.31 1.54
C TYR A 114 -7.01 22.72 1.64
N ILE A 115 -6.06 23.08 0.77
CA ILE A 115 -5.54 24.46 0.70
C ILE A 115 -6.66 25.43 0.34
N VAL A 116 -7.46 25.11 -0.69
CA VAL A 116 -8.57 25.96 -1.12
C VAL A 116 -9.60 26.11 0.01
N GLN A 117 -9.98 25.01 0.68
CA GLN A 117 -10.89 25.07 1.83
C GLN A 117 -10.32 25.91 2.98
N GLY A 118 -9.04 25.77 3.29
CA GLY A 118 -8.37 26.57 4.31
C GLY A 118 -8.35 28.07 3.97
N ILE A 119 -8.13 28.43 2.69
CA ILE A 119 -8.21 29.82 2.23
C ILE A 119 -9.64 30.35 2.35
N ILE A 120 -10.65 29.58 1.92
CA ILE A 120 -12.06 29.99 2.02
C ILE A 120 -12.43 30.26 3.48
N GLN A 121 -12.06 29.37 4.41
CA GLN A 121 -12.32 29.53 5.83
C GLN A 121 -11.57 30.73 6.45
N ALA A 122 -10.34 31.01 6.00
CA ALA A 122 -9.58 32.17 6.50
C ALA A 122 -10.13 33.52 6.01
N LEU A 123 -10.89 33.51 4.90
CA LEU A 123 -11.51 34.69 4.30
C LEU A 123 -12.98 34.88 4.70
N SER A 124 -13.58 33.90 5.38
CA SER A 124 -14.95 33.95 5.92
C SER A 124 -14.97 34.36 7.39
#